data_AF-A0A173UA02-F1
#
_entry.id   AF-A0A173UA02-F1
#
_cell.length_a   1.000
_cell.length_b   1.000
_cell.length_c   1.000
_cell.angle_alpha   90.00
_cell.angle_beta   90.00
_cell.angle_gamma   90.00
#
_symmetry.space_group_name_H-M   'P 1'
#
loop_
_entity.id
_entity.type
_entity.pdbx_description
1 polymer ?
#
loop_
_entity_poly.entity_id
_entity_poly.type
_entity_poly.pdbx_seq_one_letter_code
_entity_poly.pdbx_strand_id
1 'polypeptide(L)'
;MTSSGIPKPAFYTYQLLKNISGDLLYREKNYFVVKDDRTSSTVYTIVVMNYNDEIEHLYTRSADVYKTNETINAFMDELNVDFTLPVSAGHYMIAKYAFSNQNSVFIHMAHLQFPDLCPLPEHWLQLLNTLPQTQVSIEQADTELNISASIHGAGINVIVIKEILVRVAWNKLKRTPTRT
;
A
#
# COMPACT_ATOMS: atom_id res chain seq x y z
N MET A 1 -1.32 17.65 -2.53
CA MET A 1 0.07 18.01 -2.17
C MET A 1 0.04 19.06 -1.05
N THR A 2 1.16 19.43 -0.45
CA THR A 2 1.28 20.63 0.41
C THR A 2 1.48 21.90 -0.43
N SER A 3 1.45 23.08 0.20
CA SER A 3 1.75 24.36 -0.46
C SER A 3 3.18 24.44 -0.99
N SER A 4 4.14 23.75 -0.36
CA SER A 4 5.54 23.66 -0.80
C SER A 4 5.79 22.54 -1.83
N GLY A 5 4.74 21.99 -2.44
CA GLY A 5 4.87 20.96 -3.48
C GLY A 5 5.22 19.56 -2.97
N ILE A 6 5.31 19.32 -1.66
CA ILE A 6 5.61 18.00 -1.10
C ILE A 6 4.34 17.12 -1.20
N PRO A 7 4.42 15.93 -1.79
CA PRO A 7 3.30 14.99 -1.81
C PRO A 7 2.89 14.52 -0.41
N LYS A 8 1.58 14.45 -0.19
CA LYS A 8 0.99 13.83 1.02
C LYS A 8 0.75 12.34 0.73
N PRO A 9 0.67 11.45 1.74
CA PRO A 9 0.36 10.02 1.50
C PRO A 9 -0.83 9.80 0.57
N ALA A 10 -1.92 10.55 0.77
CA ALA A 10 -3.11 10.50 -0.09
C ALA A 10 -2.82 10.75 -1.59
N PHE A 11 -1.86 11.61 -1.94
CA PHE A 11 -1.48 11.86 -3.34
C PHE A 11 -1.02 10.58 -4.02
N TYR A 12 -0.13 9.83 -3.37
CA TYR A 12 0.38 8.59 -3.91
C TYR A 12 -0.67 7.49 -3.93
N THR A 13 -1.55 7.44 -2.92
CA THR A 13 -2.69 6.53 -2.94
C THR A 13 -3.56 6.78 -4.16
N TYR A 14 -4.00 8.03 -4.41
CA TYR A 14 -4.76 8.36 -5.63
C TYR A 14 -3.98 8.04 -6.91
N GLN A 15 -2.67 8.27 -6.92
CA GLN A 15 -1.82 7.95 -8.06
C GLN A 15 -1.75 6.44 -8.36
N LEU A 16 -1.84 5.57 -7.35
CA LEU A 16 -1.96 4.13 -7.55
C LEU A 16 -3.39 3.75 -7.96
N LEU A 17 -4.39 4.24 -7.23
CA LEU A 17 -5.81 3.90 -7.44
C LEU A 17 -6.29 4.30 -8.84
N LYS A 18 -5.76 5.37 -9.44
CA LYS A 18 -6.15 5.80 -10.80
C LYS A 18 -5.91 4.74 -11.88
N ASN A 19 -4.98 3.81 -11.63
CA ASN A 19 -4.62 2.75 -12.56
C ASN A 19 -5.37 1.44 -12.28
N ILE A 20 -6.22 1.41 -11.25
CA ILE A 20 -7.06 0.25 -10.97
C ILE A 20 -8.23 0.26 -11.95
N SER A 21 -8.33 -0.81 -12.72
CA SER A 21 -9.47 -1.13 -13.58
C SER A 21 -9.91 -2.56 -13.32
N GLY A 22 -11.12 -2.90 -13.73
CA GLY A 22 -11.66 -4.24 -13.59
C GLY A 22 -12.94 -4.30 -12.76
N ASP A 23 -13.28 -5.52 -12.32
CA ASP A 23 -14.51 -5.83 -11.61
C ASP A 23 -14.25 -5.91 -10.10
N LEU A 24 -15.13 -5.30 -9.32
CA LEU A 24 -15.11 -5.37 -7.85
C LEU A 24 -15.60 -6.75 -7.41
N LEU A 25 -14.71 -7.58 -6.87
CA LEU A 25 -15.04 -8.93 -6.40
C LEU A 25 -15.61 -8.93 -4.98
N TYR A 26 -14.93 -8.21 -4.08
CA TYR A 26 -15.26 -8.16 -2.66
C TYR A 26 -15.16 -6.73 -2.15
N ARG A 27 -16.05 -6.36 -1.23
CA ARG A 27 -16.01 -5.08 -0.53
C ARG A 27 -16.53 -5.27 0.88
N GLU A 28 -15.67 -4.99 1.83
CA GLU A 28 -15.99 -4.90 3.25
C GLU A 28 -15.70 -3.48 3.76
N LYS A 29 -15.92 -3.24 5.05
CA LYS A 29 -15.61 -1.95 5.68
C LYS A 29 -14.16 -1.52 5.44
N ASN A 30 -13.21 -2.42 5.71
CA ASN A 30 -11.78 -2.09 5.75
C ASN A 30 -11.01 -2.54 4.52
N TYR A 31 -11.65 -3.18 3.55
CA TYR A 31 -10.94 -3.61 2.34
C TYR A 31 -11.86 -3.77 1.13
N PHE A 32 -11.25 -3.77 -0.04
CA PHE A 32 -11.89 -4.21 -1.27
C PHE A 32 -10.90 -4.90 -2.20
N VAL A 33 -11.41 -5.77 -3.07
CA VAL A 33 -10.63 -6.55 -4.04
C VAL A 33 -11.18 -6.30 -5.43
N VAL A 34 -10.31 -5.90 -6.34
CA VAL A 34 -10.62 -5.70 -7.77
C VAL A 34 -9.84 -6.72 -8.58
N LYS A 35 -10.48 -7.29 -9.60
CA LYS A 35 -9.86 -8.19 -10.57
C LYS A 35 -9.94 -7.58 -11.96
N ASP A 36 -8.79 -7.51 -12.64
CA ASP A 36 -8.68 -7.10 -14.03
C ASP A 36 -8.25 -8.27 -14.91
N ASP A 37 -9.20 -8.75 -15.73
CA ASP A 37 -8.99 -9.80 -16.74
C ASP A 37 -8.86 -9.23 -18.16
N ARG A 38 -8.82 -7.90 -18.34
CA ARG A 38 -8.80 -7.27 -19.67
C ARG A 38 -7.42 -7.32 -20.34
N THR A 39 -6.38 -7.61 -19.56
CA THR A 39 -5.01 -7.76 -20.08
C THR A 39 -4.68 -9.22 -20.33
N SER A 40 -3.53 -9.50 -20.95
CA SER A 40 -3.07 -10.87 -21.22
C SER A 40 -2.73 -11.69 -19.96
N SER A 41 -2.80 -11.08 -18.76
CA SER A 41 -2.51 -11.70 -17.47
C SER A 41 -3.53 -11.23 -16.45
N THR A 42 -4.05 -12.13 -15.61
CA THR A 42 -4.95 -11.76 -14.52
C THR A 42 -4.22 -10.84 -13.54
N VAL A 43 -4.83 -9.70 -13.18
CA VAL A 43 -4.31 -8.79 -12.15
C VAL A 43 -5.34 -8.66 -11.03
N TYR A 44 -4.92 -8.90 -9.79
CA TYR A 44 -5.72 -8.57 -8.62
C TYR A 44 -5.14 -7.32 -7.96
N THR A 45 -6.02 -6.41 -7.53
CA THR A 45 -5.65 -5.31 -6.65
C THR A 45 -6.48 -5.40 -5.38
N ILE A 46 -5.80 -5.57 -4.24
CA ILE A 46 -6.40 -5.54 -2.92
C ILE A 46 -6.05 -4.19 -2.29
N VAL A 47 -7.04 -3.50 -1.77
CA VAL A 47 -6.84 -2.27 -1.00
C VAL A 47 -7.37 -2.51 0.40
N VAL A 48 -6.51 -2.38 1.40
CA VAL A 48 -6.83 -2.52 2.82
C VAL A 48 -6.63 -1.17 3.49
N MET A 49 -7.57 -0.74 4.31
CA MET A 49 -7.60 0.56 4.96
C MET A 49 -7.88 0.36 6.45
N ASN A 50 -6.97 0.81 7.30
CA ASN A 50 -7.26 0.94 8.72
C ASN A 50 -7.66 2.39 9.00
N TYR A 51 -8.95 2.60 9.26
CA TYR A 51 -9.51 3.91 9.55
C TYR A 51 -10.68 3.76 10.54
N ASN A 52 -11.00 4.86 11.22
CA ASN A 52 -12.15 4.93 12.11
C ASN A 52 -12.98 6.17 11.76
N ASP A 53 -14.25 5.96 11.42
CA ASP A 53 -15.21 7.02 11.09
C ASP A 53 -15.26 8.09 12.20
N GLU A 54 -15.16 7.68 13.46
CA GLU A 54 -15.17 8.60 14.60
C GLU A 54 -13.94 9.52 14.62
N ILE A 55 -12.76 9.01 14.25
CA ILE A 55 -11.53 9.83 14.15
C ILE A 55 -11.63 10.80 12.97
N GLU A 56 -12.17 10.34 11.84
CA GLU A 56 -12.44 11.22 10.71
C GLU A 56 -13.37 12.35 11.13
N HIS A 57 -14.40 12.10 11.93
CA HIS A 57 -15.35 13.14 12.30
C HIS A 57 -14.89 14.07 13.44
N LEU A 58 -13.76 13.81 14.11
CA LEU A 58 -13.27 14.65 15.21
C LEU A 58 -13.07 16.12 14.80
N TYR A 59 -12.61 16.40 13.59
CA TYR A 59 -12.39 17.78 13.13
C TYR A 59 -13.69 18.53 12.79
N THR A 60 -14.82 17.83 12.67
CA THR A 60 -16.13 18.43 12.35
C THR A 60 -17.03 18.66 13.57
N ARG A 61 -16.68 18.09 14.72
CA ARG A 61 -17.48 18.17 15.95
C ARG A 61 -16.82 19.14 16.94
N SER A 62 -17.63 19.92 17.66
CA SER A 62 -17.16 20.60 18.87
C SER A 62 -17.01 19.56 19.99
N ALA A 63 -15.93 18.79 19.97
CA ALA A 63 -15.62 17.80 20.99
C ALA A 63 -14.79 18.45 22.11
N ASP A 64 -15.12 18.15 23.35
CA ASP A 64 -14.24 18.47 24.48
C ASP A 64 -12.99 17.56 24.45
N VAL A 65 -11.98 17.92 25.24
CA VAL A 65 -10.70 17.19 25.32
C VAL A 65 -10.91 15.73 25.76
N TYR A 66 -11.90 15.46 26.61
CA TYR A 66 -12.16 14.11 27.12
C TYR A 66 -12.74 13.21 26.04
N LYS A 67 -13.75 13.67 25.31
CA LYS A 67 -14.33 12.95 24.16
C LYS A 67 -13.31 12.74 23.06
N THR A 68 -12.46 13.74 22.80
CA THR A 68 -11.37 13.62 21.82
C THR A 68 -10.42 12.49 22.21
N ASN A 69 -9.98 12.44 23.48
CA ASN A 69 -9.11 11.37 23.98
C ASN A 69 -9.80 10.01 23.96
N GLU A 70 -11.08 9.93 24.32
CA GLU A 70 -11.85 8.68 24.26
C GLU A 70 -11.90 8.13 22.84
N THR A 71 -12.22 8.97 21.84
CA THR A 71 -12.24 8.57 20.43
C THR A 71 -10.87 8.13 19.92
N ILE A 72 -9.79 8.84 20.30
CA ILE A 72 -8.42 8.47 19.92
C ILE A 72 -8.05 7.11 20.55
N ASN A 73 -8.35 6.91 21.83
CA ASN A 73 -8.01 5.68 22.54
C ASN A 73 -8.87 4.48 22.12
N ALA A 74 -10.08 4.72 21.59
CA ALA A 74 -10.93 3.69 21.03
C ALA A 74 -10.47 3.21 19.63
N PHE A 75 -9.43 3.83 19.06
CA PHE A 75 -8.88 3.39 17.78
C PHE A 75 -8.24 2.01 17.91
N MET A 76 -8.65 1.08 17.03
CA MET A 76 -7.95 -0.18 16.86
C MET A 76 -6.65 0.06 16.09
N ASP A 77 -5.57 0.17 16.84
CA ASP A 77 -4.25 0.54 16.33
C ASP A 77 -3.59 -0.55 15.48
N GLU A 78 -4.19 -1.72 15.38
CA GLU A 78 -3.71 -2.81 14.53
C GLU A 78 -4.88 -3.46 13.78
N LEU A 79 -4.70 -3.57 12.46
CA LEU A 79 -5.61 -4.29 11.57
C LEU A 79 -4.81 -5.36 10.83
N ASN A 80 -5.21 -6.62 11.03
CA ASN A 80 -4.67 -7.77 10.31
C ASN A 80 -5.78 -8.39 9.46
N VAL A 81 -5.52 -8.55 8.16
CA VAL A 81 -6.45 -9.15 7.21
C VAL A 81 -5.71 -10.16 6.35
N ASP A 82 -6.26 -11.37 6.27
CA ASP A 82 -5.77 -12.44 5.42
C ASP A 82 -6.76 -12.71 4.29
N PHE A 83 -6.22 -12.94 3.10
CA PHE A 83 -6.94 -13.21 1.87
C PHE A 83 -6.48 -14.53 1.27
N THR A 84 -7.42 -15.36 0.85
CA THR A 84 -7.16 -16.54 0.03
C THR A 84 -7.82 -16.32 -1.33
N LEU A 85 -7.01 -16.13 -2.36
CA LEU A 85 -7.48 -15.88 -3.72
C LEU A 85 -7.41 -17.16 -4.55
N PRO A 86 -8.50 -17.57 -5.23
CA PRO A 86 -8.44 -18.66 -6.20
C PRO A 86 -7.66 -18.19 -7.44
N VAL A 87 -6.63 -18.95 -7.82
CA VAL A 87 -5.74 -18.64 -8.94
C VAL A 87 -5.39 -19.88 -9.73
N SER A 88 -4.99 -19.71 -10.99
CA SER A 88 -4.45 -20.80 -11.80
C SER A 88 -3.02 -21.14 -11.39
N ALA A 89 -2.56 -22.34 -11.73
CA ALA A 89 -1.19 -22.75 -11.46
C ALA A 89 -0.19 -21.86 -12.20
N GLY A 90 0.73 -21.24 -11.48
CA GLY A 90 1.64 -20.24 -12.06
C GLY A 90 2.54 -19.54 -11.04
N HIS A 91 3.25 -18.52 -11.52
CA HIS A 91 4.05 -17.63 -10.68
C HIS A 91 3.41 -16.25 -10.65
N TYR A 92 3.34 -15.65 -9.46
CA TYR A 92 2.67 -14.39 -9.23
C TYR A 92 3.65 -13.41 -8.59
N MET A 93 3.79 -12.23 -9.19
CA MET A 93 4.44 -11.09 -8.56
C MET A 93 3.44 -10.41 -7.64
N ILE A 94 3.84 -10.19 -6.39
CA ILE A 94 3.05 -9.49 -5.37
C ILE A 94 3.81 -8.22 -4.99
N ALA A 95 3.23 -7.06 -5.31
CA ALA A 95 3.76 -5.75 -4.94
C ALA A 95 2.87 -5.12 -3.87
N LYS A 96 3.41 -4.92 -2.67
CA LYS A 96 2.73 -4.27 -1.54
C LYS A 96 3.23 -2.84 -1.40
N TYR A 97 2.31 -1.89 -1.35
CA TYR A 97 2.56 -0.47 -1.12
C TYR A 97 1.85 -0.04 0.16
N ALA A 98 2.62 0.32 1.18
CA ALA A 98 2.11 0.76 2.47
C ALA A 98 2.20 2.29 2.62
N PHE A 99 1.06 2.88 2.96
CA PHE A 99 0.87 4.30 3.22
C PHE A 99 0.55 4.48 4.70
N SER A 100 1.54 4.90 5.47
CA SER A 100 1.42 5.16 6.91
C SER A 100 1.98 6.54 7.27
N ASN A 101 1.96 6.89 8.56
CA ASN A 101 2.57 8.11 9.06
C ASN A 101 4.12 8.11 8.93
N GLN A 102 4.77 6.95 8.87
CA GLN A 102 6.24 6.81 8.95
C GLN A 102 6.99 7.47 7.79
N ASN A 103 6.45 7.44 6.58
CA ASN A 103 7.01 8.11 5.40
C ASN A 103 6.11 9.27 4.95
N SER A 104 5.71 10.13 5.87
CA SER A 104 4.79 11.22 5.58
C SER A 104 5.44 12.60 5.75
N VAL A 105 4.96 13.58 4.98
CA VAL A 105 5.34 14.98 5.23
C VAL A 105 4.97 15.44 6.64
N PHE A 106 3.95 14.84 7.26
CA PHE A 106 3.50 15.18 8.60
C PHE A 106 4.59 14.87 9.65
N ILE A 107 5.16 13.65 9.63
CA ILE A 107 6.21 13.28 10.60
C ILE A 107 7.48 14.12 10.40
N HIS A 108 7.83 14.45 9.15
CA HIS A 108 8.95 15.34 8.85
C HIS A 108 8.74 16.73 9.44
N MET A 109 7.54 17.32 9.29
CA MET A 109 7.22 18.63 9.86
C MET A 109 7.10 18.57 11.39
N ALA A 110 6.63 17.47 11.97
CA ALA A 110 6.59 17.26 13.41
C ALA A 110 8.01 17.31 14.02
N HIS A 111 9.00 16.67 13.37
CA HIS A 111 10.39 16.75 13.78
C HIS A 111 10.99 18.17 13.67
N LEU A 112 10.43 19.01 12.80
CA LEU A 112 10.77 20.43 12.69
C LEU A 112 9.94 21.32 13.62
N GLN A 113 9.10 20.74 14.49
CA GLN A 113 8.21 21.45 15.42
C GLN A 113 7.13 22.32 14.75
N PHE A 114 6.63 21.91 13.58
CA PHE A 114 5.55 22.58 12.84
C PHE A 114 5.75 24.10 12.69
N PRO A 115 6.81 24.55 12.01
CA PRO A 115 7.05 25.96 11.79
C PRO A 115 5.96 26.57 10.89
N ASP A 116 5.59 27.82 11.13
CA ASP A 116 4.58 28.54 10.34
C ASP A 116 4.96 28.67 8.85
N LEU A 117 6.26 28.70 8.57
CA LEU A 117 6.83 28.74 7.22
C LEU A 117 7.78 27.56 7.04
N CYS A 118 7.80 26.99 5.83
CA CYS A 118 8.72 25.92 5.49
C CYS A 118 10.18 26.40 5.64
N PRO A 119 10.95 25.87 6.60
CA PRO A 119 12.27 26.40 6.94
C PRO A 119 13.36 25.84 6.03
N LEU A 120 13.03 24.83 5.22
CA LEU A 120 13.97 24.10 4.39
C LEU A 120 14.05 24.71 2.98
N PRO A 121 15.27 24.92 2.44
CA PRO A 121 15.45 25.26 1.03
C PRO A 121 14.91 24.16 0.11
N GLU A 122 14.54 24.50 -1.12
CA GLU A 122 13.88 23.58 -2.06
C GLU A 122 14.65 22.27 -2.30
N HIS A 123 15.98 22.33 -2.42
CA HIS A 123 16.81 21.14 -2.61
C HIS A 123 16.79 20.17 -1.42
N TRP A 124 16.51 20.65 -0.20
CA TRP A 124 16.31 19.79 0.97
C TRP A 124 14.93 19.15 0.98
N LEU A 125 13.91 19.81 0.41
CA LEU A 125 12.57 19.24 0.32
C LEU A 125 12.55 17.96 -0.52
N GLN A 126 13.39 17.89 -1.55
CA GLN A 126 13.54 16.70 -2.39
C GLN A 126 14.15 15.50 -1.65
N LEU A 127 14.84 15.74 -0.53
CA LEU A 127 15.41 14.69 0.31
C LEU A 127 14.41 14.11 1.31
N LEU A 128 13.25 14.76 1.51
CA LEU A 128 12.20 14.25 2.39
C LEU A 128 11.54 13.05 1.73
N ASN A 129 11.86 11.85 2.23
CA ASN A 129 11.21 10.64 1.76
C ASN A 129 9.73 10.64 2.17
N THR A 130 8.85 10.82 1.19
CA THR A 130 7.40 10.73 1.35
C THR A 130 6.79 9.58 0.52
N LEU A 131 7.64 8.77 -0.11
CA LEU A 131 7.21 7.65 -0.92
C LEU A 131 6.62 6.53 -0.04
N PRO A 132 5.64 5.78 -0.55
CA PRO A 132 5.13 4.61 0.16
C PRO A 132 6.25 3.58 0.39
N GLN A 133 6.19 2.93 1.54
CA GLN A 133 7.01 1.75 1.77
C GLN A 133 6.57 0.66 0.79
N THR A 134 7.52 0.12 0.04
CA THR A 134 7.24 -0.82 -1.06
C THR A 134 7.97 -2.13 -0.81
N GLN A 135 7.26 -3.24 -0.99
CA GLN A 135 7.81 -4.59 -0.93
C GLN A 135 7.33 -5.38 -2.15
N VAL A 136 8.23 -6.13 -2.79
CA VAL A 136 7.89 -6.99 -3.94
C VAL A 136 8.39 -8.41 -3.66
N SER A 137 7.53 -9.39 -3.89
CA SER A 137 7.85 -10.81 -3.83
C SER A 137 7.31 -11.56 -5.06
N ILE A 138 7.82 -12.77 -5.28
CA ILE A 138 7.30 -13.71 -6.27
C ILE A 138 6.92 -14.99 -5.53
N GLU A 139 5.71 -15.46 -5.76
CA GLU A 139 5.19 -16.70 -5.18
C GLU A 139 4.70 -17.64 -6.27
N GLN A 140 4.89 -18.94 -6.05
CA GLN A 140 4.31 -19.99 -6.88
C GLN A 140 3.00 -20.44 -6.22
N ALA A 141 1.93 -20.52 -7.00
CA ALA A 141 0.63 -21.00 -6.55
C ALA A 141 0.11 -22.05 -7.53
N ASP A 142 -0.63 -23.03 -7.01
CA ASP A 142 -1.28 -24.07 -7.82
C ASP A 142 -2.77 -23.76 -8.03
N THR A 143 -3.50 -23.56 -6.93
CA THR A 143 -4.95 -23.28 -6.95
C THR A 143 -5.34 -22.05 -6.14
N GLU A 144 -4.53 -21.70 -5.15
CA GLU A 144 -4.83 -20.63 -4.21
C GLU A 144 -3.56 -19.84 -3.88
N LEU A 145 -3.73 -18.54 -3.66
CA LEU A 145 -2.67 -17.64 -3.22
C LEU A 145 -3.09 -16.96 -1.91
N ASN A 146 -2.25 -17.08 -0.89
CA ASN A 146 -2.50 -16.51 0.43
C ASN A 146 -1.77 -15.19 0.57
N ILE A 147 -2.52 -14.13 0.89
CA ILE A 147 -2.00 -12.78 1.02
C ILE A 147 -2.41 -12.23 2.36
N SER A 148 -1.44 -11.77 3.13
CA SER A 148 -1.69 -11.06 4.39
C SER A 148 -1.38 -9.57 4.28
N ALA A 149 -2.17 -8.78 4.99
CA ALA A 149 -1.96 -7.36 5.18
C ALA A 149 -2.05 -7.03 6.67
N SER A 150 -1.01 -6.38 7.19
CA SER A 150 -1.00 -5.82 8.55
C SER A 150 -0.80 -4.32 8.46
N ILE A 151 -1.62 -3.56 9.17
CA ILE A 151 -1.54 -2.10 9.26
C ILE A 151 -1.52 -1.72 10.73
N HIS A 152 -0.47 -1.01 11.13
CA HIS A 152 -0.38 -0.36 12.44
C HIS A 152 -0.69 1.12 12.31
N GLY A 153 -1.55 1.67 13.17
CA GLY A 153 -2.07 3.01 13.04
C GLY A 153 -3.08 3.16 11.90
N ALA A 154 -3.49 4.39 11.64
CA ALA A 154 -4.25 4.73 10.44
C ALA A 154 -3.36 4.61 9.19
N GLY A 155 -3.84 3.90 8.18
CA GLY A 155 -3.03 3.63 7.00
C GLY A 155 -3.75 2.85 5.91
N ILE A 156 -3.08 2.72 4.78
CA ILE A 156 -3.59 2.03 3.59
C ILE A 156 -2.50 1.09 3.07
N ASN A 157 -2.86 -0.16 2.78
CA ASN A 157 -2.04 -1.08 2.01
C ASN A 157 -2.70 -1.29 0.65
N VAL A 158 -1.97 -1.04 -0.43
CA VAL A 158 -2.37 -1.41 -1.80
C VAL A 158 -1.49 -2.58 -2.22
N ILE A 159 -2.10 -3.72 -2.52
CA ILE A 159 -1.41 -4.96 -2.91
C ILE A 159 -1.82 -5.29 -4.35
N VAL A 160 -0.84 -5.29 -5.24
CA VAL A 160 -1.02 -5.64 -6.65
C VAL A 160 -0.43 -7.01 -6.89
N ILE A 161 -1.23 -7.92 -7.43
CA ILE A 161 -0.86 -9.30 -7.71
C ILE A 161 -1.00 -9.52 -9.20
N LYS A 162 0.06 -9.97 -9.86
CA LYS A 162 0.07 -10.18 -11.29
C LYS A 162 0.76 -11.49 -11.65
N GLU A 163 0.10 -12.28 -12.49
CA GLU A 163 0.72 -13.48 -13.05
C GLU A 163 1.91 -13.10 -13.94
N ILE A 164 3.03 -13.80 -13.76
CA ILE A 164 4.26 -13.58 -14.52
C ILE A 164 4.71 -14.85 -15.24
N LEU A 165 5.14 -14.69 -16.49
CA LEU A 165 5.81 -15.75 -17.24
C LEU A 165 7.26 -15.84 -16.77
N VAL A 166 7.57 -16.80 -15.92
CA VAL A 166 8.95 -17.15 -15.62
C VAL A 166 9.53 -17.88 -16.82
N ARG A 167 10.16 -17.14 -17.74
CA ARG A 167 11.04 -17.75 -18.74
C ARG A 167 12.24 -18.35 -18.00
N VAL A 168 12.22 -19.67 -17.82
CA VAL A 168 13.36 -20.42 -17.29
C VAL A 168 14.52 -20.35 -18.30
N ALA A 169 15.29 -19.27 -18.24
CA ALA A 169 16.58 -19.14 -18.93
C ALA A 169 17.73 -19.76 -18.11
N TRP A 170 17.45 -20.81 -17.32
CA TRP A 170 18.42 -21.42 -16.40
C TRP A 170 19.11 -22.68 -16.93
N ASN A 171 18.74 -23.18 -18.12
CA ASN A 171 19.27 -24.45 -18.66
C ASN A 171 20.25 -24.33 -19.84
N LYS A 172 20.68 -23.14 -20.26
CA LYS A 172 21.67 -22.99 -21.36
C LYS A 172 23.14 -22.82 -20.92
N LEU A 173 23.44 -22.82 -19.62
CA LEU A 173 24.82 -22.68 -19.11
C LEU A 173 25.45 -23.96 -18.55
N LYS A 174 24.80 -25.13 -18.64
CA LYS A 174 25.33 -26.41 -18.13
C LYS A 174 25.48 -27.52 -19.16
N ARG A 175 25.72 -27.21 -20.43
CA ARG A 175 26.12 -28.22 -21.43
C ARG A 175 27.15 -27.69 -22.43
N THR A 176 28.37 -27.46 -21.95
CA THR A 176 29.57 -27.69 -22.75
C THR A 176 30.17 -29.01 -22.30
N PRO A 177 29.99 -30.12 -23.05
CA PRO A 177 30.86 -31.27 -22.89
C PRO A 177 32.17 -30.92 -23.59
N THR A 178 33.26 -30.82 -22.82
CA THR A 178 34.61 -30.93 -23.36
C THR A 178 34.73 -32.29 -24.05
N ARG A 179 34.77 -32.27 -25.39
CA ARG A 179 35.12 -33.42 -26.22
C ARG A 179 36.63 -33.62 -26.19
N THR A 180 37.01 -34.86 -25.88
CA THR A 180 38.20 -35.64 -26.32
C THR A 180 39.52 -34.93 -26.48
#